data_AF-A0A382PNP8-F1
#
_entry.id   AF-A0A382PNP8-F1
#
_cell.length_a   1.000
_cell.length_b   1.000
_cell.length_c   1.000
_cell.angle_alpha   90.00
_cell.angle_beta   90.00
_cell.angle_gamma   90.00
#
_symmetry.space_group_name_H-M   'P 1'
#
loop_
_entity.id
_entity.type
_entity.pdbx_description
1 polymer ?
#
loop_
_entity_poly.entity_id
_entity_poly.type
_entity_poly.pdbx_seq_one_letter_code
_entity_poly.pdbx_strand_id
1 'polypeptide(L)'
;MGLEISGIGLVGKDPDGERIFSDCRAAGIDTRFLLSIEDAPTAYTDVMTVKDSGRRTFFHNRGANALLGPEHYPLDELDCRILTLGYLLLLDGMDHEDPEYGTRAARVLAGCRERG
;
A
#
# COMPACT_ATOMS: atom_id res chain seq x y z
N MET A 1 -17.90 -10.00 7.82
CA MET A 1 -17.99 -8.63 8.37
C MET A 1 -18.44 -7.75 7.22
N GLY A 2 -19.64 -7.16 7.28
CA GLY A 2 -20.21 -6.36 6.18
C GLY A 2 -19.65 -4.95 6.12
N LEU A 3 -18.33 -4.82 6.08
CA LEU A 3 -17.64 -3.53 5.95
C LEU A 3 -17.25 -3.35 4.48
N GLU A 4 -17.50 -2.16 3.95
CA GLU A 4 -16.95 -1.74 2.67
C GLU A 4 -15.47 -1.41 2.83
N ILE A 5 -14.65 -1.92 1.90
CA ILE A 5 -13.19 -1.79 1.95
C ILE A 5 -12.75 -1.18 0.63
N SER A 6 -11.87 -0.19 0.72
CA SER A 6 -11.18 0.41 -0.43
C SER A 6 -9.66 0.27 -0.29
N GLY A 7 -8.98 0.12 -1.41
CA GLY A 7 -7.52 0.01 -1.49
C GLY A 7 -6.89 1.28 -2.08
N ILE A 8 -5.87 1.80 -1.38
CA ILE A 8 -4.95 2.83 -1.89
C ILE A 8 -3.58 2.20 -2.02
N GLY A 9 -2.93 2.35 -3.16
CA GLY A 9 -1.60 1.78 -3.38
C GLY A 9 -1.15 1.82 -4.82
N LEU A 10 0.05 1.30 -5.07
CA LEU A 10 0.61 1.14 -6.40
C LEU A 10 0.92 -0.33 -6.65
N VAL A 11 0.59 -0.82 -7.84
CA VAL A 11 1.04 -2.11 -8.36
C VAL A 11 1.78 -1.88 -9.67
N GLY A 12 2.64 -2.83 -10.05
CA GLY A 12 3.22 -2.82 -11.37
C GLY A 12 2.14 -3.11 -12.42
N LYS A 13 2.34 -2.59 -13.63
CA LYS A 13 1.56 -2.96 -14.82
C LYS A 13 2.07 -4.29 -15.36
N ASP A 14 1.83 -5.34 -14.59
CA ASP A 14 2.32 -6.69 -14.81
C ASP A 14 1.27 -7.74 -14.39
N PRO A 15 1.49 -9.04 -14.69
CA PRO A 15 0.51 -10.08 -14.37
C PRO A 15 0.18 -10.20 -12.88
N ASP A 16 1.11 -9.84 -11.99
CA ASP A 16 0.86 -9.85 -10.55
C ASP A 16 -0.07 -8.71 -10.14
N GLY A 17 0.12 -7.52 -10.70
CA GLY A 17 -0.80 -6.39 -10.52
C GLY A 17 -2.19 -6.69 -11.05
N GLU A 18 -2.30 -7.27 -12.25
CA GLU A 18 -3.58 -7.72 -12.82
C GLU A 18 -4.29 -8.73 -11.93
N ARG A 19 -3.54 -9.67 -11.35
CA ARG A 19 -4.07 -10.64 -10.39
C ARG A 19 -4.60 -9.96 -9.12
N ILE A 20 -3.88 -8.98 -8.57
CA ILE A 20 -4.36 -8.21 -7.40
C ILE A 20 -5.69 -7.52 -7.72
N PHE A 21 -5.84 -6.88 -8.88
CA PHE A 21 -7.12 -6.28 -9.28
C PHE A 21 -8.24 -7.32 -9.42
N SER A 22 -7.92 -8.50 -9.97
CA SER A 22 -8.88 -9.60 -10.05
C SER A 22 -9.34 -10.05 -8.66
N ASP A 23 -8.40 -10.23 -7.73
CA ASP A 23 -8.68 -10.64 -6.36
C ASP A 23 -9.51 -9.59 -5.60
N CYS A 24 -9.17 -8.30 -5.74
CA CYS A 24 -9.95 -7.20 -5.18
C CYS A 24 -11.39 -7.21 -5.72
N ARG A 25 -11.57 -7.39 -7.03
CA ARG A 25 -12.90 -7.42 -7.65
C ARG A 25 -13.73 -8.61 -7.16
N ALA A 26 -13.12 -9.78 -7.04
CA ALA A 26 -13.77 -10.98 -6.50
C ALA A 26 -14.17 -10.82 -5.03
N ALA A 27 -13.38 -10.06 -4.26
CA ALA A 27 -13.64 -9.74 -2.86
C ALA A 27 -14.60 -8.55 -2.64
N GLY A 28 -15.00 -7.83 -3.71
CA GLY A 28 -15.81 -6.62 -3.59
C GLY A 28 -15.08 -5.42 -2.98
N ILE A 29 -13.75 -5.38 -3.13
CA ILE A 29 -12.90 -4.25 -2.68
C ILE A 29 -12.94 -3.16 -3.74
N ASP A 30 -13.20 -1.93 -3.32
CA ASP A 30 -13.10 -0.75 -4.18
C ASP A 30 -11.63 -0.44 -4.48
N THR A 31 -11.27 -0.37 -5.76
CA THR A 31 -9.90 -0.15 -6.23
C THR A 31 -9.73 1.18 -6.95
N ARG A 32 -10.65 2.15 -6.78
CA ARG A 32 -10.56 3.46 -7.45
C ARG A 32 -9.24 4.20 -7.18
N PHE A 33 -8.60 3.95 -6.04
CA PHE A 33 -7.34 4.58 -5.63
C PHE A 33 -6.14 3.61 -5.64
N LEU A 34 -6.31 2.41 -6.19
CA LEU A 34 -5.23 1.49 -6.48
C LEU A 34 -4.81 1.70 -7.94
N LEU A 35 -3.54 2.06 -8.17
CA LEU A 35 -3.05 2.42 -9.50
C LEU A 35 -2.02 1.41 -10.02
N SER A 36 -2.03 1.16 -11.33
CA SER A 36 -0.97 0.43 -12.02
C SER A 36 0.03 1.39 -12.63
N ILE A 37 1.32 1.14 -12.43
CA ILE A 37 2.41 1.96 -12.97
C ILE A 37 3.38 1.13 -13.83
N GLU A 38 4.04 1.75 -14.79
CA GLU A 38 5.04 1.09 -15.66
C GLU A 38 6.47 1.16 -15.09
N ASP A 39 6.73 2.07 -14.16
CA ASP A 39 8.08 2.41 -13.69
C ASP A 39 8.71 1.37 -12.76
N ALA A 40 7.91 0.47 -12.17
CA ALA A 40 8.36 -0.55 -11.24
C ALA A 40 7.44 -1.79 -11.25
N PRO A 41 7.97 -2.99 -10.95
CA PRO A 41 7.15 -4.19 -10.86
C PRO A 41 6.28 -4.20 -9.59
N THR A 42 5.26 -5.04 -9.56
CA THR A 42 4.46 -5.32 -8.36
C THR A 42 5.37 -5.83 -7.23
N ALA A 43 5.18 -5.29 -6.02
CA ALA A 43 5.94 -5.68 -4.84
C ALA A 43 5.65 -7.13 -4.44
N TYR A 44 6.66 -7.84 -3.94
CA TYR A 44 6.47 -9.21 -3.47
C TYR A 44 7.41 -9.56 -2.31
N THR A 45 7.06 -10.63 -1.59
CA THR A 45 7.92 -11.21 -0.55
C THR A 45 7.95 -12.72 -0.70
N ASP A 46 9.14 -13.26 -0.94
CA ASP A 46 9.38 -14.69 -0.89
C ASP A 46 9.71 -15.10 0.55
N VAL A 47 8.97 -16.09 1.07
CA VAL A 47 9.12 -16.58 2.45
C VAL A 47 9.60 -18.02 2.46
N MET A 48 10.88 -18.21 2.75
CA MET A 48 11.49 -19.53 2.87
C MET A 48 11.34 -20.04 4.29
N THR A 49 10.63 -21.15 4.48
CA THR A 49 10.39 -21.75 5.81
C THR A 49 11.15 -23.05 5.98
N VAL A 50 12.00 -23.13 7.01
CA VAL A 50 12.67 -24.38 7.40
C VAL A 50 11.63 -25.30 8.03
N LYS A 51 11.36 -26.43 7.38
CA LYS A 51 10.25 -27.34 7.72
C LYS A 51 10.28 -27.83 9.17
N ASP A 52 11.47 -28.18 9.67
CA ASP A 52 11.63 -28.82 10.98
C ASP A 52 11.65 -27.83 12.15
N SER A 53 11.97 -26.55 11.90
CA SER A 53 12.07 -25.53 12.95
C SER A 53 11.04 -24.41 12.84
N GLY A 54 10.35 -24.30 11.70
CA GLY A 54 9.45 -23.19 11.40
C GLY A 54 10.17 -21.85 11.20
N ARG A 55 11.52 -21.81 11.17
CA ARG A 55 12.29 -20.58 10.94
C ARG A 55 11.99 -20.04 9.54
N ARG A 56 11.64 -18.75 9.46
CA ARG A 56 11.29 -18.06 8.21
C ARG A 56 12.36 -17.05 7.83
N THR A 57 12.78 -17.07 6.58
CA THR A 57 13.61 -16.03 5.95
C THR A 57 12.79 -15.33 4.88
N PHE A 58 12.76 -14.00 4.91
CA PHE A 58 11.97 -13.17 4.02
C PHE A 58 12.90 -12.47 3.04
N PHE A 59 12.65 -12.60 1.75
CA PHE A 59 13.29 -11.83 0.69
C PHE A 59 12.23 -10.91 0.11
N HIS A 60 12.40 -9.60 0.32
CA HIS A 60 11.39 -8.62 -0.03
C HIS A 60 11.88 -7.75 -1.18
N ASN A 61 11.05 -7.64 -2.22
CA ASN A 61 11.20 -6.64 -3.26
C ASN A 61 10.10 -5.58 -3.06
N ARG A 62 10.52 -4.34 -2.83
CA ARG A 62 9.61 -3.22 -2.57
C ARG A 62 8.78 -2.81 -3.78
N GLY A 63 9.30 -3.01 -5.00
CA GLY A 63 8.57 -2.76 -6.25
C GLY A 63 7.88 -1.38 -6.31
N ALA A 64 6.70 -1.34 -6.91
CA ALA A 64 5.86 -0.14 -7.06
C ALA A 64 5.53 0.54 -5.73
N ASN A 65 5.49 -0.19 -4.61
CA ASN A 65 5.22 0.38 -3.29
C ASN A 65 6.32 1.34 -2.82
N ALA A 66 7.56 1.20 -3.31
CA ALA A 66 8.63 2.16 -3.01
C ALA A 66 8.32 3.56 -3.57
N LEU A 67 7.49 3.65 -4.61
CA LEU A 67 7.08 4.89 -5.27
C LEU A 67 5.77 5.47 -4.71
N LEU A 68 5.11 4.76 -3.78
CA LEU A 68 3.92 5.28 -3.12
C LEU A 68 4.30 6.51 -2.28
N GLY A 69 3.52 7.57 -2.42
CA GLY A 69 3.80 8.89 -1.85
C GLY A 69 2.51 9.67 -1.55
N PRO A 70 2.58 10.80 -0.82
CA PRO A 70 1.42 11.60 -0.43
C PRO A 70 0.48 11.99 -1.58
N GLU A 71 1.02 12.23 -2.76
CA GLU A 71 0.29 12.58 -3.98
C GLU A 71 -0.69 11.49 -4.45
N HIS A 72 -0.53 10.26 -3.99
CA HIS A 72 -1.41 9.13 -4.30
C HIS A 72 -2.58 8.99 -3.32
N TYR A 73 -2.66 9.85 -2.30
CA TYR A 73 -3.75 9.87 -1.32
C TYR A 73 -4.70 11.03 -1.63
N PRO A 74 -5.86 10.77 -2.26
CA PRO A 74 -6.82 11.82 -2.61
C PRO A 74 -7.64 12.19 -1.38
N LEU A 75 -7.02 12.91 -0.44
CA LEU A 75 -7.57 13.18 0.90
C LEU A 75 -8.99 13.75 0.89
N ASP A 76 -9.33 14.55 -0.11
CA ASP A 76 -10.64 15.20 -0.25
C ASP A 76 -11.72 14.25 -0.81
N GLU A 77 -11.33 13.10 -1.37
CA GLU A 77 -12.24 12.08 -1.92
C GLU A 77 -12.37 10.84 -1.01
N LEU A 78 -11.58 10.77 0.07
CA LEU A 78 -11.65 9.64 1.01
C LEU A 78 -12.94 9.70 1.83
N ASP A 79 -13.78 8.69 1.65
CA ASP A 79 -14.97 8.46 2.49
C ASP A 79 -14.76 7.16 3.28
N CYS A 80 -14.08 7.28 4.42
CA CYS A 80 -13.84 6.14 5.30
C CYS A 80 -13.80 6.57 6.77
N ARG A 81 -14.33 5.72 7.66
CA ARG A 81 -14.26 5.95 9.13
C ARG A 81 -12.91 5.56 9.74
N ILE A 82 -12.21 4.63 9.10
CA ILE A 82 -10.94 4.09 9.58
C ILE A 82 -10.01 3.95 8.39
N LEU A 83 -8.89 4.68 8.43
CA LEU A 83 -7.78 4.48 7.51
C LEU A 83 -6.66 3.70 8.22
N THR A 84 -6.19 2.65 7.57
CA THR A 84 -5.04 1.86 8.05
C THR A 84 -3.89 2.00 7.07
N LEU A 85 -2.78 2.58 7.53
CA LEU A 85 -1.53 2.62 6.78
C LEU A 85 -0.62 1.49 7.27
N GLY A 86 -0.48 0.45 6.43
CA GLY A 86 0.39 -0.69 6.71
C GLY A 86 1.81 -0.49 6.20
N TYR A 87 2.73 -1.32 6.68
CA TYR A 87 4.06 -1.51 6.10
C TYR A 87 4.98 -0.27 6.04
N LEU A 88 4.84 0.65 6.99
CA LEU A 88 5.91 1.63 7.25
C LEU A 88 7.27 0.92 7.36
N LEU A 89 8.33 1.57 6.87
CA LEU A 89 9.68 1.04 6.63
C LEU A 89 9.86 0.19 5.35
N LEU A 90 8.77 -0.10 4.62
CA LEU A 90 8.79 -0.75 3.31
C LEU A 90 8.18 0.13 2.20
N LEU A 91 7.87 1.40 2.52
CA LEU A 91 7.24 2.36 1.62
C LEU A 91 8.18 3.57 1.48
N ASP A 92 9.26 3.42 0.72
CA ASP A 92 10.37 4.40 0.68
C ASP A 92 9.86 5.84 0.48
N GLY A 93 8.95 6.06 -0.48
CA GLY A 93 8.33 7.36 -0.75
C GLY A 93 7.53 7.94 0.43
N MET A 94 6.96 7.11 1.28
CA MET A 94 6.23 7.51 2.49
C MET A 94 7.14 7.66 3.72
N ASP A 95 8.23 6.89 3.76
CA ASP A 95 9.22 6.89 4.85
C ASP A 95 10.21 8.06 4.75
N HIS A 96 10.27 8.74 3.60
CA HIS A 96 11.06 9.96 3.41
C HIS A 96 10.69 11.06 4.41
N GLU A 97 11.70 11.84 4.78
CA GLU A 97 11.57 12.97 5.70
C GLU A 97 10.56 14.00 5.19
N ASP A 98 9.81 14.56 6.14
CA ASP A 98 8.94 15.71 5.94
C ASP A 98 9.35 16.83 6.91
N PRO A 99 9.55 18.08 6.45
CA PRO A 99 10.02 19.17 7.32
C PRO A 99 9.10 19.55 8.47
N GLU A 100 7.81 19.26 8.36
CA GLU A 100 6.78 19.69 9.31
C GLU A 100 6.26 18.51 10.14
N TYR A 101 6.04 17.35 9.50
CA TYR A 101 5.43 16.17 10.12
C TYR A 101 6.44 15.07 10.46
N GLY A 102 7.73 15.27 10.17
CA GLY A 102 8.80 14.29 10.39
C GLY A 102 8.91 13.28 9.26
N THR A 103 7.80 12.65 8.86
CA THR A 103 7.75 11.77 7.67
C THR A 103 6.58 12.12 6.76
N ARG A 104 6.69 11.77 5.48
CA ARG A 104 5.60 11.94 4.51
C ARG A 104 4.35 11.14 4.88
N ALA A 105 4.53 9.94 5.45
CA ALA A 105 3.44 9.17 6.05
C ALA A 105 2.70 9.93 7.14
N ALA A 106 3.42 10.60 8.04
CA ALA A 106 2.82 11.38 9.10
C ALA A 106 2.02 12.58 8.56
N ARG A 107 2.48 13.23 7.48
CA ARG A 107 1.72 14.27 6.78
C ARG A 107 0.37 13.75 6.26
N VAL A 108 0.36 12.58 5.60
CA VAL A 108 -0.88 11.95 5.11
C VAL A 108 -1.83 11.64 6.26
N LEU A 109 -1.34 10.98 7.32
CA LEU A 109 -2.17 10.63 8.47
C LEU A 109 -2.73 11.86 9.20
N ALA A 110 -1.96 12.94 9.30
CA ALA A 110 -2.43 14.22 9.83
C ALA A 110 -3.55 14.80 8.96
N GLY A 111 -3.36 14.83 7.64
CA GLY A 111 -4.34 15.33 6.68
C GLY A 111 -5.64 14.53 6.65
N CYS A 112 -5.58 13.20 6.84
CA CYS A 112 -6.76 12.36 7.04
C CYS A 112 -7.49 12.74 8.32
N ARG A 113 -6.77 12.82 9.45
CA ARG A 113 -7.34 13.12 10.77
C ARG A 113 -8.03 14.48 10.83
N GLU A 114 -7.54 15.46 10.08
CA GLU A 114 -8.17 16.78 9.98
C GLU A 114 -9.53 16.75 9.25
N ARG A 115 -9.74 15.76 8.38
CA ARG A 115 -10.95 15.64 7.54
C ARG A 115 -12.03 14.75 8.14
N GLY A 116 -11.72 13.93 9.14
CA GLY A 116 -12.66 13.10 9.89
C GLY A 116 -12.25 11.65 9.98
#